data_AF-A0A950QSX4-F1
#
_entry.id   AF-A0A950QSX4-F1
#
_cell.length_a   1.000
_cell.length_b   1.000
_cell.length_c   1.000
_cell.angle_alpha   90.00
_cell.angle_beta   90.00
_cell.angle_gamma   90.00
#
_symmetry.space_group_name_H-M   'P 1'
#
loop_
_entity.id
_entity.type
_entity.pdbx_description
1 polymer ?
#
loop_
_entity_poly.entity_id
_entity_poly.type
_entity_poly.pdbx_seq_one_letter_code
_entity_poly.pdbx_strand_id
1 'polypeptide(L)'
;MKSTVRSIAIGTFAAAGFALIGSAFLPQAHADAWDKKTLVTVREPIIAGDKVLDPGTYVWRLMDSPSNRHIVQVFDKDQRRLETTILAIPNYRLQPTGNSQFAFWETPAGVPKAVRAWFYPGDNFGQEFPYPKKLVAQLAAAAPVPVPMNYREPAPEPAPAPEPEAKAEPQPAPAPVAAPEPAPPQPQPQVTAMPAPAHAPAALPHTASFNPLIGLLGIVSLSFAGLLTLAARRA
;
A
#
# COMPACT_ATOMS: atom_id res chain seq x y z
N MET A 1 -70.03 21.54 2.03
CA MET A 1 -68.74 22.24 2.04
C MET A 1 -67.68 21.44 2.83
N LYS A 2 -67.41 20.17 2.45
CA LYS A 2 -66.51 19.24 3.19
C LYS A 2 -65.52 18.47 2.30
N SER A 3 -65.57 18.62 0.97
CA SER A 3 -64.75 17.84 0.04
C SER A 3 -63.37 18.43 -0.26
N THR A 4 -63.17 19.74 -0.05
CA THR A 4 -61.94 20.43 -0.48
C THR A 4 -60.74 20.15 0.43
N VAL A 5 -60.96 19.89 1.72
CA VAL A 5 -59.88 19.70 2.71
C VAL A 5 -59.23 18.31 2.59
N ARG A 6 -59.97 17.30 2.12
CA ARG A 6 -59.44 15.94 1.89
C ARG A 6 -58.48 15.86 0.69
N SER A 7 -58.66 16.70 -0.32
CA SER A 7 -57.80 16.71 -1.51
C SER A 7 -56.41 17.33 -1.25
N ILE A 8 -56.30 18.24 -0.28
CA ILE A 8 -55.02 18.88 0.07
C ILE A 8 -54.12 17.90 0.83
N ALA A 9 -54.68 17.07 1.73
CA ALA A 9 -53.92 16.10 2.52
C ALA A 9 -53.30 14.97 1.68
N ILE A 10 -53.90 14.63 0.54
CA ILE A 10 -53.39 13.59 -0.37
C ILE A 10 -52.23 14.15 -1.22
N GLY A 11 -52.30 15.43 -1.62
CA GLY A 11 -51.23 16.09 -2.38
C GLY A 11 -49.92 16.23 -1.61
N THR A 12 -49.98 16.45 -0.29
CA THR A 12 -48.77 16.60 0.54
C THR A 12 -48.08 15.27 0.85
N PHE A 13 -48.84 14.16 0.93
CA PHE A 13 -48.29 12.81 1.12
C PHE A 13 -47.56 12.29 -0.13
N ALA A 14 -48.03 12.66 -1.33
CA ALA A 14 -47.38 12.30 -2.59
C ALA A 14 -46.03 13.01 -2.79
N ALA A 15 -45.91 14.29 -2.38
CA ALA A 15 -44.67 15.06 -2.48
C ALA A 15 -43.58 14.56 -1.49
N ALA A 16 -43.98 14.15 -0.28
CA ALA A 16 -43.07 13.56 0.70
C ALA A 16 -42.58 12.15 0.27
N GLY A 17 -43.45 11.36 -0.38
CA GLY A 17 -43.08 10.06 -0.95
C GLY A 17 -42.08 10.17 -2.09
N PHE A 18 -42.24 11.15 -2.98
CA PHE A 18 -41.30 11.39 -4.09
C PHE A 18 -39.91 11.87 -3.61
N ALA A 19 -39.83 12.66 -2.53
CA ALA A 19 -38.57 13.09 -1.95
C ALA A 19 -37.76 11.93 -1.31
N LEU A 20 -38.43 10.92 -0.76
CA LEU A 20 -37.79 9.73 -0.19
C LEU A 20 -37.32 8.74 -1.28
N ILE A 21 -38.06 8.61 -2.39
CA ILE A 21 -37.68 7.74 -3.51
C ILE A 21 -36.50 8.32 -4.31
N GLY A 22 -36.36 9.64 -4.38
CA GLY A 22 -35.21 10.31 -5.01
C GLY A 22 -33.86 10.05 -4.32
N SER A 23 -33.86 9.53 -3.09
CA SER A 23 -32.63 9.19 -2.34
C SER A 23 -32.05 7.82 -2.69
N ALA A 24 -32.77 7.00 -3.47
CA ALA A 24 -32.32 5.66 -3.85
C ALA A 24 -31.24 5.64 -4.96
N PHE A 25 -30.96 6.80 -5.58
CA PHE A 25 -29.94 6.97 -6.62
C PHE A 25 -28.74 7.80 -6.15
N LEU A 26 -28.41 7.76 -4.87
CA LEU A 26 -27.10 8.25 -4.44
C LEU A 26 -26.04 7.30 -5.02
N PRO A 27 -25.05 7.78 -5.81
CA PRO A 27 -23.91 6.97 -6.15
C PRO A 27 -23.34 6.43 -4.84
N GLN A 28 -23.11 5.12 -4.81
CA GLN A 28 -22.58 4.41 -3.66
C GLN A 28 -21.27 5.10 -3.28
N ALA A 29 -21.36 6.04 -2.33
CA ALA A 29 -20.19 6.69 -1.77
C ALA A 29 -19.39 5.54 -1.18
N HIS A 30 -18.23 5.26 -1.77
CA HIS A 30 -17.30 4.30 -1.22
C HIS A 30 -16.85 4.88 0.12
N ALA A 31 -17.59 4.57 1.19
CA ALA A 31 -17.08 4.67 2.54
C ALA A 31 -15.70 4.00 2.51
N ASP A 32 -14.69 4.62 3.12
CA ASP A 32 -13.34 4.07 3.18
C ASP A 32 -13.43 2.64 3.71
N ALA A 33 -13.34 1.67 2.78
CA ALA A 33 -13.41 0.27 3.13
C ALA A 33 -12.14 -0.02 3.91
N TRP A 34 -12.31 -0.40 5.17
CA TRP A 34 -11.21 -0.57 6.12
C TRP A 34 -10.06 -1.44 5.58
N ASP A 35 -10.40 -2.47 4.80
CA ASP A 35 -9.46 -3.43 4.22
C ASP A 35 -8.89 -2.99 2.85
N LYS A 36 -9.33 -1.87 2.29
CA LYS A 36 -8.90 -1.33 0.99
C LYS A 36 -8.82 -2.40 -0.11
N LYS A 37 -9.75 -3.37 -0.08
CA LYS A 37 -9.75 -4.50 -0.99
C LYS A 37 -9.72 -4.05 -2.46
N THR A 38 -8.74 -4.54 -3.20
CA THR A 38 -8.50 -4.22 -4.61
C THR A 38 -8.31 -5.50 -5.41
N LEU A 39 -9.01 -5.60 -6.54
CA LEU A 39 -8.78 -6.64 -7.54
C LEU A 39 -7.64 -6.20 -8.47
N VAL A 40 -6.56 -6.98 -8.49
CA VAL A 40 -5.35 -6.68 -9.25
C VAL A 40 -5.19 -7.71 -10.34
N THR A 41 -5.05 -7.25 -11.59
CA THR A 41 -4.76 -8.12 -12.73
C THR A 41 -3.30 -8.02 -13.09
N VAL A 42 -2.59 -9.13 -12.91
CA VAL A 42 -1.17 -9.31 -13.22
C VAL A 42 -1.10 -9.91 -14.63
N ARG A 43 -0.39 -9.25 -15.54
CA ARG A 43 -0.29 -9.66 -16.96
C ARG A 43 0.99 -10.42 -17.27
N GLU A 44 2.02 -10.19 -16.46
CA GLU A 44 3.36 -10.75 -16.57
C GLU A 44 3.79 -11.12 -15.14
N PRO A 45 4.69 -12.10 -14.94
CA PRO A 45 5.17 -12.41 -13.61
C PRO A 45 5.70 -11.16 -12.90
N ILE A 46 5.30 -10.96 -11.64
CA ILE A 46 5.78 -9.87 -10.79
C ILE A 46 6.20 -10.42 -9.42
N ILE A 47 7.11 -9.70 -8.75
CA ILE A 47 7.49 -10.02 -7.38
C ILE A 47 6.69 -9.13 -6.44
N ALA A 48 5.96 -9.73 -5.51
CA ALA A 48 5.23 -9.05 -4.45
C ALA A 48 5.77 -9.55 -3.10
N GLY A 49 6.65 -8.77 -2.48
CA GLY A 49 7.33 -9.19 -1.26
C GLY A 49 8.31 -10.34 -1.50
N ASP A 50 8.02 -11.50 -0.92
CA ASP A 50 8.84 -12.71 -1.04
C ASP A 50 8.32 -13.69 -2.11
N LYS A 51 7.23 -13.34 -2.81
CA LYS A 51 6.53 -14.22 -3.73
C LYS A 51 6.59 -13.71 -5.16
N VAL A 52 6.86 -14.61 -6.10
CA VAL A 52 6.58 -14.37 -7.53
C VAL A 52 5.12 -14.74 -7.79
N LEU A 53 4.34 -13.78 -8.30
CA LEU A 53 2.96 -13.97 -8.71
C LEU A 53 2.93 -14.17 -10.23
N ASP A 54 2.37 -15.29 -10.67
CA ASP A 54 2.14 -15.58 -12.08
C ASP A 54 1.01 -14.69 -12.66
N PRO A 55 0.90 -14.56 -13.99
CA PRO A 55 -0.21 -13.87 -14.63
C PRO A 55 -1.57 -14.40 -14.15
N GLY A 56 -2.45 -13.48 -13.74
CA GLY A 56 -3.73 -13.83 -13.13
C GLY A 56 -4.42 -12.66 -12.45
N THR A 57 -5.54 -12.95 -11.79
CA THR A 57 -6.25 -11.97 -10.95
C THR A 57 -6.07 -12.33 -9.49
N TYR A 58 -5.69 -11.33 -8.68
CA TYR A 58 -5.44 -11.47 -7.25
C TYR A 58 -6.27 -10.46 -6.48
N VAL A 59 -6.52 -10.76 -5.21
CA VAL A 59 -7.14 -9.83 -4.28
C VAL A 59 -6.10 -9.32 -3.32
N TRP A 60 -5.88 -8.01 -3.35
CA TRP A 60 -4.98 -7.30 -2.45
C TRP A 60 -5.82 -6.60 -1.40
N ARG A 61 -5.50 -6.78 -0.13
CA ARG A 61 -6.21 -6.12 0.97
C ARG A 61 -5.27 -5.84 2.13
N LEU A 62 -5.65 -4.88 2.95
CA LEU A 62 -5.09 -4.69 4.27
C LEU A 62 -5.68 -5.73 5.23
N MET A 63 -4.81 -6.30 6.06
CA MET A 63 -5.21 -7.13 7.17
C MET A 63 -5.97 -6.28 8.19
N ASP A 64 -7.01 -6.86 8.78
CA ASP A 64 -7.71 -6.23 9.88
C ASP A 64 -6.87 -6.35 11.15
N SER A 65 -6.10 -5.30 11.46
CA SER A 65 -5.26 -5.22 12.64
C SER A 65 -5.53 -3.91 13.38
N PRO A 66 -5.71 -3.95 14.71
CA PRO A 66 -5.97 -2.76 15.51
C PRO A 66 -4.74 -1.86 15.67
N SER A 67 -3.53 -2.39 15.48
CA SER A 67 -2.27 -1.68 15.75
C SER A 67 -1.45 -1.37 14.50
N ASN A 68 -1.66 -2.08 13.39
CA ASN A 68 -0.87 -1.89 12.18
C ASN A 68 -1.74 -1.89 10.91
N ARG A 69 -1.79 -0.74 10.23
CA ARG A 69 -2.58 -0.50 9.01
C ARG A 69 -1.79 -0.79 7.72
N HIS A 70 -0.58 -1.32 7.83
CA HIS A 70 0.35 -1.51 6.71
C HIS A 70 0.71 -2.99 6.51
N ILE A 71 -0.23 -3.89 6.77
CA ILE A 71 -0.04 -5.33 6.52
C ILE A 71 -0.89 -5.68 5.31
N VAL A 72 -0.24 -5.93 4.17
CA VAL A 72 -0.91 -6.30 2.92
C VAL A 72 -0.99 -7.82 2.84
N GLN A 73 -2.17 -8.33 2.55
CA GLN A 73 -2.39 -9.73 2.20
C GLN A 73 -2.75 -9.82 0.73
N VAL A 74 -2.08 -10.73 0.03
CA VAL A 74 -2.38 -11.05 -1.36
C VAL A 74 -2.99 -12.44 -1.41
N PHE A 75 -4.22 -12.52 -1.89
CA PHE A 75 -4.93 -13.78 -2.10
C PHE A 75 -5.11 -14.07 -3.58
N ASP A 76 -5.41 -15.33 -3.89
CA ASP A 76 -6.02 -15.71 -5.16
C ASP A 76 -7.35 -14.96 -5.43
N LYS A 77 -7.85 -15.06 -6.66
CA LYS A 77 -9.08 -14.37 -7.11
C LYS A 77 -10.28 -14.62 -6.19
N ASP A 78 -10.42 -15.84 -5.68
CA ASP A 78 -11.56 -16.28 -4.88
C ASP A 78 -11.38 -16.05 -3.38
N GLN A 79 -10.23 -15.49 -2.95
CA GLN A 79 -9.85 -15.32 -1.54
C GLN A 79 -9.79 -16.62 -0.72
N ARG A 80 -9.48 -17.75 -1.38
CA ARG A 80 -9.36 -19.07 -0.75
C ARG A 80 -7.93 -19.40 -0.40
N ARG A 81 -6.97 -18.88 -1.16
CA ARG A 81 -5.52 -19.12 -0.96
C ARG A 81 -4.81 -17.81 -0.70
N LEU A 82 -4.12 -17.73 0.43
CA LEU A 82 -3.19 -16.65 0.73
C LEU A 82 -1.87 -16.93 0.00
N GLU A 83 -1.47 -16.04 -0.91
CA GLU A 83 -0.22 -16.17 -1.67
C GLU A 83 0.97 -15.62 -0.89
N THR A 84 0.80 -14.48 -0.21
CA THR A 84 1.81 -13.87 0.65
C THR A 84 1.20 -12.83 1.59
N THR A 85 1.92 -12.52 2.67
CA THR A 85 1.64 -11.39 3.58
C THR A 85 2.87 -10.49 3.64
N ILE A 86 2.69 -9.21 3.35
CA ILE A 86 3.75 -8.21 3.29
C ILE A 86 3.56 -7.20 4.43
N LEU A 87 4.60 -7.03 5.25
CA LEU A 87 4.70 -5.93 6.20
C LEU A 87 5.21 -4.70 5.43
N ALA A 88 4.28 -3.87 4.98
CA ALA A 88 4.56 -2.69 4.20
C ALA A 88 4.91 -1.48 5.09
N ILE A 89 5.39 -0.43 4.43
CA ILE A 89 5.72 0.87 5.03
C ILE A 89 4.90 1.93 4.29
N PRO A 90 4.38 2.98 4.97
CA PRO A 90 3.65 4.05 4.29
C PRO A 90 4.54 4.80 3.28
N ASN A 91 4.04 4.97 2.05
CA ASN A 91 4.67 5.77 1.00
C ASN A 91 3.76 6.94 0.63
N TYR A 92 4.13 8.16 0.99
CA TYR A 92 3.29 9.35 0.77
C TYR A 92 3.45 9.93 -0.64
N ARG A 93 2.34 10.44 -1.20
CA ARG A 93 2.28 11.21 -2.45
C ARG A 93 1.55 12.52 -2.22
N LEU A 94 1.92 13.56 -2.97
CA LEU A 94 1.29 14.88 -2.85
C LEU A 94 -0.18 14.86 -3.28
N GLN A 95 -0.48 14.22 -4.41
CA GLN A 95 -1.82 14.20 -4.99
C GLN A 95 -2.40 12.78 -5.03
N PRO A 96 -3.59 12.55 -4.43
CA PRO A 96 -4.29 11.28 -4.60
C PRO A 96 -4.81 11.11 -6.03
N THR A 97 -5.01 9.86 -6.43
CA THR A 97 -5.61 9.48 -7.72
C THR A 97 -6.93 8.76 -7.52
N GLY A 98 -7.86 8.91 -8.47
CA GLY A 98 -9.16 8.23 -8.43
C GLY A 98 -9.11 6.72 -8.72
N ASN A 99 -7.96 6.20 -9.15
CA ASN A 99 -7.75 4.78 -9.44
C ASN A 99 -6.59 4.22 -8.62
N SER A 100 -6.57 2.89 -8.47
CA SER A 100 -5.45 2.20 -7.82
C SER A 100 -4.23 2.28 -8.72
N GLN A 101 -3.06 2.51 -8.11
CA GLN A 101 -1.80 2.62 -8.83
C GLN A 101 -0.73 1.74 -8.21
N PHE A 102 0.15 1.24 -9.07
CA PHE A 102 1.28 0.41 -8.67
C PHE A 102 2.57 1.06 -9.18
N ALA A 103 3.54 1.18 -8.30
CA ALA A 103 4.91 1.50 -8.67
C ALA A 103 5.74 0.23 -8.64
N PHE A 104 6.74 0.14 -9.51
CA PHE A 104 7.64 -0.99 -9.61
C PHE A 104 9.09 -0.52 -9.48
N TRP A 105 9.94 -1.38 -8.93
CA TRP A 105 11.38 -1.25 -9.07
C TRP A 105 11.81 -1.72 -10.45
N GLU A 106 12.87 -1.11 -10.97
CA GLU A 106 13.56 -1.65 -12.14
C GLU A 106 14.32 -2.92 -11.74
N THR A 107 14.25 -3.92 -12.61
CA THR A 107 14.95 -5.20 -12.45
C THR A 107 15.73 -5.49 -13.73
N PRO A 108 16.81 -6.30 -13.66
CA PRO A 108 17.53 -6.71 -14.86
C PRO A 108 16.63 -7.42 -15.87
N ALA A 109 17.07 -7.44 -17.13
CA ALA A 109 16.34 -8.14 -18.18
C ALA A 109 16.16 -9.63 -17.84
N GLY A 110 14.95 -10.15 -18.07
CA GLY A 110 14.59 -11.54 -17.75
C GLY A 110 14.17 -11.77 -16.29
N VAL A 111 14.29 -10.77 -15.41
CA VAL A 111 13.85 -10.85 -14.01
C VAL A 111 12.50 -10.13 -13.85
N PRO A 112 11.47 -10.80 -13.29
CA PRO A 112 10.19 -10.17 -12.96
C PRO A 112 10.33 -8.87 -12.18
N LYS A 113 9.55 -7.84 -12.55
CA LYS A 113 9.58 -6.55 -11.84
C LYS A 113 9.07 -6.73 -10.41
N ALA A 114 9.73 -6.08 -9.46
CA ALA A 114 9.29 -6.07 -8.07
C ALA A 114 8.31 -4.91 -7.83
N VAL A 115 7.18 -5.19 -7.18
CA VAL A 115 6.22 -4.17 -6.77
C VAL A 115 6.89 -3.30 -5.71
N ARG A 116 7.07 -2.02 -6.00
CA ARG A 116 7.59 -1.04 -5.05
C ARG A 116 6.50 -0.57 -4.11
N ALA A 117 5.37 -0.13 -4.65
CA ALA A 117 4.29 0.41 -3.84
C ALA A 117 2.92 0.21 -4.48
N TRP A 118 1.90 0.02 -3.65
CA TRP A 118 0.50 -0.04 -4.04
C TRP A 118 -0.27 1.13 -3.41
N PHE A 119 -0.96 1.91 -4.23
CA PHE A 119 -1.78 3.04 -3.80
C PHE A 119 -3.25 2.72 -4.02
N TYR A 120 -4.06 2.85 -2.96
CA TYR A 120 -5.51 2.73 -3.03
C TYR A 120 -6.13 4.03 -3.61
N PRO A 121 -7.25 3.96 -4.34
CA PRO A 121 -7.97 5.14 -4.81
C PRO A 121 -8.28 6.13 -3.68
N GLY A 122 -8.02 7.42 -3.91
CA GLY A 122 -8.32 8.49 -2.95
C GLY A 122 -7.28 8.69 -1.84
N ASP A 123 -6.40 7.72 -1.58
CA ASP A 123 -5.39 7.85 -0.52
C ASP A 123 -4.23 8.76 -0.94
N ASN A 124 -3.74 9.58 -0.01
CA ASN A 124 -2.50 10.35 -0.17
C ASN A 124 -1.24 9.56 0.21
N PHE A 125 -1.38 8.28 0.56
CA PHE A 125 -0.27 7.36 0.76
C PHE A 125 -0.58 5.98 0.17
N GLY A 126 0.46 5.15 0.06
CA GLY A 126 0.38 3.77 -0.36
C GLY A 126 1.17 2.85 0.55
N GLN A 127 1.14 1.57 0.20
CA GLN A 127 1.85 0.50 0.89
C GLN A 127 3.11 0.18 0.09
N GLU A 128 4.27 0.59 0.60
CA GLU A 128 5.57 0.25 0.01
C GLU A 128 6.09 -1.08 0.55
N PHE A 129 6.59 -1.91 -0.37
CA PHE A 129 6.99 -3.27 -0.11
C PHE A 129 8.50 -3.29 0.11
N PRO A 130 8.98 -3.55 1.35
CA PRO A 130 10.40 -3.64 1.60
C PRO A 130 10.96 -4.97 1.06
N TYR A 131 12.11 -4.91 0.39
CA TYR A 131 12.83 -6.10 -0.07
C TYR A 131 14.19 -6.18 0.63
N PRO A 132 14.54 -7.30 1.27
CA PRO A 132 15.83 -7.45 1.90
C PRO A 132 16.94 -7.48 0.85
N LYS A 133 18.07 -6.82 1.14
CA LYS A 133 19.23 -6.70 0.22
C LYS A 133 19.69 -8.04 -0.36
N LYS A 134 19.62 -9.12 0.42
CA LYS A 134 19.98 -10.47 -0.04
C LYS A 134 19.06 -10.96 -1.17
N LEU A 135 17.75 -10.76 -1.06
CA LEU A 135 16.79 -11.12 -2.09
C LEU A 135 17.03 -10.29 -3.36
N VAL A 136 17.25 -8.98 -3.20
CA VAL A 136 17.59 -8.09 -4.33
C VAL A 136 18.87 -8.56 -5.04
N ALA A 137 19.92 -8.91 -4.29
CA ALA A 137 21.17 -9.41 -4.86
C ALA A 137 21.00 -10.76 -5.58
N GLN A 138 20.18 -11.67 -5.03
CA GLN A 138 19.87 -12.95 -5.67
C GLN A 138 19.10 -12.76 -6.98
N LEU A 139 18.09 -11.89 -6.97
CA LEU A 139 17.31 -11.56 -8.16
C LEU A 139 18.19 -10.92 -9.24
N ALA A 140 19.14 -10.05 -8.85
CA ALA A 140 20.08 -9.44 -9.78
C ALA A 140 21.08 -10.45 -10.38
N ALA A 141 21.53 -11.44 -9.59
CA ALA A 141 22.45 -12.48 -10.02
C ALA A 141 21.80 -13.58 -10.86
N ALA A 142 20.48 -13.78 -10.75
CA ALA A 142 19.74 -14.80 -11.48
C ALA A 142 19.44 -14.44 -12.95
N ALA A 143 19.77 -13.23 -13.40
CA ALA A 143 19.58 -12.83 -14.78
C ALA A 143 20.52 -13.62 -15.72
N PRO A 144 20.02 -14.19 -16.83
CA PRO A 144 20.90 -14.72 -17.86
C PRO A 144 21.72 -13.56 -18.44
N VAL A 145 23.04 -13.75 -18.51
CA VAL A 145 23.95 -12.84 -19.20
C VAL A 145 23.42 -12.63 -20.61
N PRO A 146 23.12 -11.39 -21.05
CA PRO A 146 22.70 -11.16 -22.42
C PRO A 146 23.89 -11.53 -23.31
N VAL A 147 23.81 -12.70 -23.95
CA VAL A 147 24.66 -13.00 -25.10
C VAL A 147 24.21 -12.06 -26.21
N PRO A 148 25.06 -11.13 -26.67
CA PRO A 148 24.74 -10.32 -27.83
C PRO A 148 24.37 -11.26 -28.98
N MET A 149 23.29 -11.00 -29.72
CA MET A 149 22.93 -11.78 -30.92
C MET A 149 24.03 -11.75 -32.01
N ASN A 150 25.04 -10.88 -31.84
CA ASN A 150 26.23 -10.77 -32.68
C ASN A 150 27.50 -11.33 -32.03
N TYR A 151 27.41 -12.02 -30.88
CA TYR A 151 28.58 -12.62 -30.25
C TYR A 151 28.98 -13.87 -31.04
N ARG A 152 30.01 -13.73 -31.89
CA ARG A 152 30.84 -14.86 -32.26
C ARG A 152 31.81 -15.08 -31.10
N GLU A 153 31.81 -16.29 -30.56
CA GLU A 153 32.95 -16.76 -29.78
C GLU A 153 34.20 -16.54 -30.64
N PRO A 154 35.17 -15.72 -30.18
CA PRO A 154 36.40 -15.52 -30.93
C PRO A 154 37.02 -16.91 -31.12
N ALA A 155 37.27 -17.29 -32.38
CA ALA A 155 38.06 -18.48 -32.66
C ALA A 155 39.35 -18.36 -31.83
N PRO A 156 39.81 -19.44 -31.16
CA PRO A 156 41.02 -19.37 -30.35
C PRO A 156 42.13 -18.82 -31.24
N GLU A 157 42.61 -17.62 -30.90
CA GLU A 157 43.74 -17.03 -31.57
C GLU A 157 44.90 -18.03 -31.43
N PRO A 158 45.63 -18.36 -32.52
CA PRO A 158 46.79 -19.21 -32.40
C PRO A 158 47.70 -18.60 -31.34
N ALA A 159 48.11 -19.40 -30.36
CA ALA A 159 49.03 -18.95 -29.33
C ALA A 159 50.22 -18.23 -30.01
N PRO A 160 50.57 -17.00 -29.60
CA PRO A 160 51.72 -16.32 -30.18
C PRO A 160 52.96 -17.18 -29.94
N ALA A 161 53.78 -17.32 -30.99
CA ALA A 161 55.05 -18.01 -30.93
C ALA A 161 55.90 -17.46 -29.76
N PRO A 162 56.70 -18.31 -29.08
CA PRO A 162 57.48 -17.88 -27.92
C PRO A 162 58.41 -16.73 -28.32
N GLU A 163 58.18 -15.58 -27.71
CA GLU A 163 59.04 -14.41 -27.82
C GLU A 163 60.38 -14.70 -27.10
N PRO A 164 61.54 -14.28 -27.63
CA PRO A 164 62.83 -14.59 -27.03
C PRO A 164 62.92 -13.99 -25.63
N GLU A 165 63.34 -14.81 -24.66
CA GLU A 165 63.62 -14.39 -23.28
C GLU A 165 64.54 -13.16 -23.25
N ALA A 166 63.95 -11.99 -23.02
CA ALA A 166 64.69 -10.80 -22.63
C ALA A 166 65.21 -11.04 -21.21
N LYS A 167 66.54 -11.04 -21.09
CA LYS A 167 67.28 -11.15 -19.83
C LYS A 167 66.64 -10.32 -18.71
N ALA A 168 66.41 -10.97 -17.57
CA ALA A 168 66.02 -10.33 -16.33
C ALA A 168 67.06 -9.26 -15.93
N GLU A 169 66.65 -8.00 -15.94
CA GLU A 169 67.34 -6.97 -15.16
C GLU A 169 67.01 -7.17 -13.67
N PRO A 170 67.97 -7.00 -12.75
CA PRO A 170 67.72 -7.20 -11.32
C PRO A 170 66.77 -6.12 -10.80
N GLN A 171 65.57 -6.52 -10.35
CA GLN A 171 64.73 -5.64 -9.53
C GLN A 171 65.45 -5.34 -8.21
N PRO A 172 65.49 -4.08 -7.74
CA PRO A 172 65.97 -3.79 -6.40
C PRO A 172 64.99 -4.37 -5.37
N ALA A 173 65.54 -5.01 -4.34
CA ALA A 173 64.76 -5.63 -3.26
C ALA A 173 63.76 -4.64 -2.64
N PRO A 174 62.51 -5.06 -2.37
CA PRO A 174 61.57 -4.21 -1.65
C PRO A 174 62.03 -4.03 -0.20
N ALA A 175 62.13 -2.77 0.23
CA ALA A 175 62.33 -2.42 1.63
C ALA A 175 61.15 -2.96 2.49
N PRO A 176 61.37 -3.35 3.76
CA PRO A 176 60.30 -3.87 4.60
C PRO A 176 59.28 -2.76 4.87
N VAL A 177 58.05 -2.92 4.38
CA VAL A 177 56.93 -2.10 4.81
C VAL A 177 56.58 -2.53 6.24
N ALA A 178 56.71 -1.61 7.18
CA ALA A 178 56.36 -1.81 8.58
C ALA A 178 54.91 -2.29 8.73
N ALA A 179 54.72 -3.28 9.60
CA ALA A 179 53.41 -3.76 9.99
C ALA A 179 52.57 -2.60 10.57
N PRO A 180 51.26 -2.51 10.25
CA PRO A 180 50.39 -1.53 10.89
C PRO A 180 50.24 -1.88 12.37
N GLU A 181 50.64 -0.95 13.22
CA GLU A 181 50.44 -0.98 14.66
C GLU A 181 48.94 -1.01 14.99
N PRO A 182 48.47 -1.82 15.98
CA PRO A 182 47.07 -1.84 16.36
C PRO A 182 46.71 -0.51 17.03
N ALA A 183 45.77 0.23 16.44
CA ALA A 183 45.21 1.40 17.09
C ALA A 183 44.55 1.01 18.42
N PRO A 184 44.77 1.76 19.52
CA PRO A 184 44.13 1.47 20.80
C PRO A 184 42.61 1.64 20.71
N PRO A 185 41.83 0.86 21.47
CA PRO A 185 40.37 0.96 21.45
C PRO A 185 39.92 2.33 21.93
N GLN A 186 39.17 3.04 21.08
CA GLN A 186 38.50 4.28 21.47
C GLN A 186 37.39 3.96 22.50
N PRO A 187 37.27 4.74 23.59
CA PRO A 187 36.18 4.59 24.54
C PRO A 187 34.84 4.87 23.87
N GLN A 188 33.90 3.92 23.99
CA GLN A 188 32.50 4.12 23.62
C GLN A 188 31.90 5.25 24.48
N PRO A 189 31.18 6.22 23.91
CA PRO A 189 30.38 7.15 24.69
C PRO A 189 29.33 6.37 25.47
N GLN A 190 29.41 6.41 26.80
CA GLN A 190 28.35 5.93 27.67
C GLN A 190 27.11 6.78 27.40
N VAL A 191 26.05 6.15 26.91
CA VAL A 191 24.75 6.78 26.74
C VAL A 191 24.23 7.04 28.15
N THR A 192 24.32 8.29 28.61
CA THR A 192 23.61 8.75 29.79
C THR A 192 22.12 8.56 29.54
N ALA A 193 21.48 7.70 30.34
CA ALA A 193 20.04 7.53 30.32
C ALA A 193 19.38 8.88 30.63
N MET A 194 18.71 9.46 29.65
CA MET A 194 17.89 10.64 29.83
C MET A 194 16.68 10.26 30.70
N PRO A 195 16.28 11.06 31.71
CA PRO A 195 15.10 10.75 32.50
C PRO A 195 13.86 10.81 31.60
N ALA A 196 13.02 9.79 31.69
CA ALA A 196 11.73 9.77 30.99
C ALA A 196 10.87 10.98 31.40
N PRO A 197 10.27 11.73 30.45
CA PRO A 197 9.29 12.74 30.80
C PRO A 197 8.09 12.08 31.51
N ALA A 198 7.74 12.60 32.70
CA ALA A 198 6.52 12.24 33.38
C ALA A 198 5.33 12.54 32.45
N HIS A 199 4.48 11.54 32.22
CA HIS A 199 3.30 11.67 31.38
C HIS A 199 2.29 12.60 32.04
N ALA A 200 2.03 13.76 31.44
CA ALA A 200 0.79 14.49 31.71
C ALA A 200 -0.39 13.66 31.18
N PRO A 201 -1.54 13.60 31.88
CA PRO A 201 -2.69 12.86 31.39
C PRO A 201 -3.18 13.49 30.07
N ALA A 202 -3.15 12.71 29.00
CA ALA A 202 -3.67 13.10 27.71
C ALA A 202 -5.18 13.37 27.81
N ALA A 203 -5.59 14.62 27.59
CA ALA A 203 -6.99 14.94 27.37
C ALA A 203 -7.43 14.26 26.06
N LEU A 204 -8.47 13.43 26.14
CA LEU A 204 -9.05 12.74 24.99
C LEU A 204 -9.47 13.76 23.92
N PRO A 205 -9.29 13.46 22.62
CA PRO A 205 -9.85 14.33 21.58
C PRO A 205 -11.37 14.37 21.72
N HIS A 206 -11.96 15.57 21.63
CA HIS A 206 -13.40 15.74 21.55
C HIS A 206 -13.93 15.05 20.28
N THR A 207 -14.45 13.82 20.42
CA THR A 207 -15.05 13.03 19.32
C THR A 207 -16.58 13.07 19.32
N ALA A 208 -17.19 13.97 20.08
CA ALA A 208 -18.63 14.20 20.00
C ALA A 208 -18.97 14.92 18.68
N SER A 209 -18.99 14.16 17.59
CA SER A 209 -19.61 14.58 16.33
C SER A 209 -21.10 14.88 16.56
N PHE A 210 -21.66 15.82 15.79
CA PHE A 210 -23.06 16.25 15.88
C PHE A 210 -24.10 15.18 15.43
N ASN A 211 -23.68 13.93 15.23
CA ASN A 211 -24.52 12.82 14.77
C ASN A 211 -25.76 12.51 15.64
N PRO A 212 -25.80 12.67 16.98
CA PRO A 212 -27.04 12.45 17.72
C PRO A 212 -28.12 13.48 17.38
N LEU A 213 -27.76 14.66 16.87
CA LEU A 213 -28.70 15.71 16.49
C LEU A 213 -29.59 15.27 15.31
N ILE A 214 -29.02 14.53 14.36
CA ILE A 214 -29.74 14.01 13.19
C ILE A 214 -30.75 12.93 13.62
N GLY A 215 -30.34 12.05 14.54
CA GLY A 215 -31.25 11.06 15.14
C GLY A 215 -32.41 11.71 15.90
N LEU A 216 -32.13 12.78 16.63
CA LEU A 216 -33.13 13.53 17.40
C LEU A 216 -34.15 14.24 16.48
N LEU A 217 -33.69 14.83 15.37
CA LEU A 217 -34.57 15.41 14.34
C LEU A 217 -35.51 14.36 13.71
N GLY A 218 -35.02 13.14 13.49
CA GLY A 218 -35.84 12.03 13.01
C GLY A 218 -36.94 11.65 14.01
N ILE A 219 -36.59 11.51 15.29
CA ILE A 219 -37.54 11.16 16.36
C ILE A 219 -38.60 12.26 16.55
N VAL A 220 -38.19 13.54 16.50
CA VAL A 220 -39.12 14.68 16.59
C VAL A 220 -40.11 14.67 15.42
N SER A 221 -39.62 14.41 14.20
CA SER A 221 -40.48 14.35 13.00
C SER A 221 -41.50 13.20 13.08
N LEU A 222 -41.09 12.03 13.55
CA LEU A 222 -41.99 10.88 13.75
C LEU A 222 -43.04 11.14 14.85
N SER A 223 -42.62 11.78 15.94
CA SER A 223 -43.52 12.13 17.05
C SER A 223 -44.57 13.15 16.62
N PHE A 224 -44.17 14.16 15.85
CA PHE A 224 -45.08 15.17 15.32
C PHE A 224 -46.10 14.57 14.33
N ALA A 225 -45.66 13.69 13.43
CA ALA A 225 -46.54 12.98 12.52
C ALA A 225 -47.54 12.06 13.26
N GLY A 226 -47.12 11.40 14.33
CA GLY A 226 -47.99 10.60 15.19
C GLY A 226 -49.08 11.43 15.87
N LEU A 227 -48.75 12.61 16.39
CA LEU A 227 -49.72 13.51 17.01
C LEU A 227 -50.75 14.06 16.02
N LEU A 228 -50.32 14.43 14.81
CA LEU A 228 -51.21 14.91 13.75
C LEU A 228 -52.19 13.83 13.29
N THR A 229 -51.73 12.58 13.16
CA THR A 229 -52.59 11.45 12.76
C THR A 229 -53.62 11.08 13.83
N LEU A 230 -53.27 11.20 15.11
CA LEU A 230 -54.21 11.02 16.23
C LEU A 230 -55.26 12.14 16.30
N ALA A 231 -54.86 13.39 16.09
CA ALA A 231 -55.76 14.53 16.09
C ALA A 231 -56.75 14.47 14.92
N ALA A 232 -56.29 14.09 13.72
CA ALA A 232 -57.13 13.95 12.53
C ALA A 232 -58.12 12.76 12.61
N ARG A 233 -57.87 11.78 13.48
CA ARG A 233 -58.80 10.65 13.74
C ARG A 233 -59.89 10.98 14.76
N ARG A 234 -59.70 12.03 15.57
CA ARG A 234 -60.65 12.45 16.62
C ARG A 234 -61.57 13.59 16.19
N ALA A 235 -61.34 14.20 15.02
CA ALA A 235 -62.17 15.23 14.40
C ALA A 235 -63.03 14.65 13.26
#